data_AF-A0AAD1VYY7-F1
#
_entry.id   AF-A0AAD1VYY7-F1
#
_cell.length_a   1.000
_cell.length_b   1.000
_cell.length_c   1.000
_cell.angle_alpha   90.00
_cell.angle_beta   90.00
_cell.angle_gamma   90.00
#
_symmetry.space_group_name_H-M   'P 1'
#
loop_
_entity.id
_entity.type
_entity.pdbx_description
1 polymer ?
#
loop_
_entity_poly.entity_id
_entity_poly.type
_entity_poly.pdbx_seq_one_letter_code
_entity_poly.pdbx_strand_id
1 'polypeptide(L)'
;MLTTQRPAARGAQTDQTPSHREADNPTAMKLASPEASNAAILQSLAEVKGFLVAEIEHTAAEVKAEITVIGTRTTAIEQHMAHIVTAHNGSATLTNALKHWITDLEIELGDIFNRARHNNLRIRGLPETVGDAELEAILVKCLRQGLPDIPDHLWHVDRAHRALRALATAHPWTS
;
A
#
# COMPACT_ATOMS: atom_id res chain seq x y z
N MET A 1 7.67 -14.18 -0.53
CA MET A 1 8.62 -15.29 -0.71
C MET A 1 8.10 -16.49 0.06
N LEU A 2 7.46 -17.42 -0.62
CA LEU A 2 7.06 -18.71 -0.05
C LEU A 2 7.29 -19.76 -1.14
N THR A 3 8.43 -20.43 -1.01
CA THR A 3 8.92 -21.50 -1.86
C THR A 3 8.41 -22.80 -1.25
N THR A 4 7.59 -23.57 -1.96
CA THR A 4 7.24 -24.92 -1.50
C THR A 4 7.49 -25.92 -2.62
N GLN A 5 8.40 -26.82 -2.28
CA GLN A 5 9.07 -27.84 -3.09
C GLN A 5 8.14 -28.96 -3.56
N ARG A 6 8.44 -29.45 -4.76
CA ARG A 6 7.96 -30.70 -5.37
C ARG A 6 8.92 -31.84 -4.99
N PRO A 7 8.45 -33.03 -4.59
CA PRO A 7 9.30 -34.21 -4.61
C PRO A 7 9.06 -35.12 -5.82
N ALA A 8 10.13 -35.80 -6.17
CA ALA A 8 10.38 -36.51 -7.41
C ALA A 8 9.99 -38.00 -7.34
N ALA A 9 9.86 -38.58 -8.54
CA ALA A 9 9.68 -39.99 -8.82
C ALA A 9 10.83 -40.87 -8.26
N ARG A 10 10.50 -42.12 -7.90
CA ARG A 10 11.47 -43.19 -7.66
C ARG A 10 10.94 -44.49 -8.25
N GLY A 11 11.64 -45.00 -9.25
CA GLY A 11 11.47 -46.37 -9.74
C GLY A 11 12.21 -47.39 -8.86
N ALA A 12 11.82 -48.65 -8.95
CA ALA A 12 12.66 -49.80 -8.64
C ALA A 12 12.12 -51.06 -9.36
N GLN A 13 12.98 -51.66 -10.17
CA GLN A 13 12.88 -53.01 -10.75
C GLN A 13 13.12 -54.08 -9.68
N THR A 14 12.51 -55.26 -9.86
CA THR A 14 13.04 -56.63 -9.64
C THR A 14 11.96 -57.56 -10.21
N ASP A 15 12.11 -58.20 -11.37
CA ASP A 15 12.96 -59.34 -11.71
C ASP A 15 12.94 -60.46 -10.65
N GLN A 16 12.13 -61.49 -10.91
CA GLN A 16 12.27 -62.84 -10.36
C GLN A 16 11.38 -63.82 -11.14
N THR A 17 12.03 -64.60 -11.99
CA THR A 17 11.58 -65.88 -12.52
C THR A 17 11.64 -66.95 -11.40
N PRO A 18 10.67 -67.88 -11.37
CA PRO A 18 11.04 -69.26 -11.05
C PRO A 18 10.45 -70.26 -12.05
N SER A 19 11.37 -71.04 -12.63
CA SER A 19 11.17 -72.37 -13.18
C SER A 19 10.70 -73.34 -12.09
N HIS A 20 9.60 -74.08 -12.30
CA HIS A 20 9.61 -75.55 -12.35
C HIS A 20 8.21 -76.19 -12.44
N ARG A 21 8.17 -77.26 -13.23
CA ARG A 21 7.37 -78.50 -13.11
C ARG A 21 5.95 -78.54 -13.68
N GLU A 22 5.89 -79.20 -14.84
CA GLU A 22 4.83 -80.08 -15.30
C GLU A 22 4.29 -80.98 -14.17
N ALA A 23 2.97 -81.00 -14.05
CA ALA A 23 2.22 -82.18 -13.64
C ALA A 23 0.91 -82.20 -14.44
N ASP A 24 0.81 -83.18 -15.34
CA ASP A 24 -0.41 -83.58 -16.03
C ASP A 24 -1.58 -83.73 -15.05
N ASN A 25 -2.68 -83.06 -15.34
CA ASN A 25 -3.98 -83.41 -14.79
C ASN A 25 -5.10 -83.18 -15.83
N PRO A 26 -5.60 -84.22 -16.52
CA PRO A 26 -6.72 -84.09 -17.44
C PRO A 26 -8.03 -84.18 -16.65
N THR A 27 -8.41 -83.08 -16.00
CA THR A 27 -9.73 -82.99 -15.36
C THR A 27 -10.68 -82.20 -16.26
N ALA A 28 -11.42 -82.97 -17.08
CA ALA A 28 -12.75 -82.69 -17.60
C ALA A 28 -13.10 -81.21 -17.86
N MET A 29 -12.94 -80.78 -19.13
CA MET A 29 -13.71 -79.66 -19.69
C MET A 29 -15.21 -80.01 -19.64
N LYS A 30 -15.83 -79.74 -18.50
CA LYS A 30 -17.26 -79.53 -18.40
C LYS A 30 -17.53 -78.23 -19.13
N LEU A 31 -18.08 -78.29 -20.35
CA LEU A 31 -18.59 -77.11 -21.05
C LEU A 31 -19.52 -76.37 -20.08
N ALA A 32 -19.01 -75.29 -19.50
CA ALA A 32 -19.85 -74.36 -18.75
C ALA A 32 -20.92 -73.89 -19.72
N SER A 33 -22.18 -74.06 -19.33
CA SER A 33 -23.31 -73.52 -20.10
C SER A 33 -23.02 -72.05 -20.41
N PRO A 34 -23.18 -71.57 -21.65
CA PRO A 34 -22.97 -70.17 -22.02
C PRO A 34 -23.76 -69.19 -21.14
N GLU A 35 -24.83 -69.65 -20.50
CA GLU A 35 -25.62 -68.89 -19.53
C GLU A 35 -24.85 -68.55 -18.24
N ALA A 36 -24.00 -69.46 -17.74
CA ALA A 36 -23.20 -69.23 -16.52
C ALA A 36 -22.08 -68.19 -16.77
N SER A 37 -21.51 -68.19 -17.99
CA SER A 37 -20.52 -67.19 -18.41
C SER A 37 -21.14 -65.80 -18.54
N ASN A 38 -22.33 -65.72 -19.16
CA ASN A 38 -23.06 -64.46 -19.30
C ASN A 38 -23.49 -63.88 -17.95
N ALA A 39 -23.89 -64.72 -16.99
CA ALA A 39 -24.21 -64.28 -15.63
C ALA A 39 -22.99 -63.66 -14.92
N ALA A 40 -21.80 -64.26 -15.06
CA ALA A 40 -20.56 -63.73 -14.49
C ALA A 40 -20.15 -62.39 -15.11
N ILE A 41 -20.34 -62.23 -16.42
CA ILE A 41 -20.08 -60.96 -17.13
C ILE A 41 -21.05 -59.87 -16.65
N LEU A 42 -22.34 -60.19 -16.50
CA LEU A 42 -23.33 -59.21 -16.00
C LEU A 42 -23.02 -58.79 -14.56
N GLN A 43 -22.54 -59.71 -13.72
CA GLN A 43 -22.13 -59.40 -12.35
C GLN A 43 -20.91 -58.48 -12.32
N SER A 44 -19.86 -58.76 -13.09
CA SER A 44 -18.68 -57.88 -13.15
C SER A 44 -19.02 -56.50 -13.71
N LEU A 45 -19.93 -56.41 -14.68
CA LEU A 45 -20.40 -55.15 -15.24
C LEU A 45 -21.21 -54.35 -14.21
N ALA A 46 -22.01 -55.02 -13.37
CA ALA A 46 -22.71 -54.40 -12.24
C ALA A 46 -21.74 -53.88 -11.17
N GLU A 47 -20.68 -54.64 -10.87
CA GLU A 47 -19.63 -54.23 -9.94
C GLU A 47 -18.85 -53.01 -10.45
N VAL A 48 -18.42 -53.02 -11.71
CA VAL A 48 -17.73 -51.88 -12.35
C VAL A 48 -18.62 -50.64 -12.37
N LYS A 49 -19.91 -50.80 -12.70
CA LYS A 49 -20.88 -49.71 -12.64
C LYS A 49 -21.01 -49.15 -11.23
N GLY A 50 -21.11 -50.02 -10.22
CA GLY A 50 -21.19 -49.62 -8.82
C GLY A 50 -19.96 -48.84 -8.38
N PHE A 51 -18.76 -49.33 -8.74
CA PHE A 51 -17.49 -48.66 -8.48
C PHE A 51 -17.42 -47.28 -9.14
N LEU A 52 -17.77 -47.18 -10.43
CA LEU A 52 -17.76 -45.90 -11.15
C LEU A 52 -18.75 -44.89 -10.56
N VAL A 53 -19.95 -45.34 -10.19
CA VAL A 53 -20.94 -44.46 -9.54
C VAL A 53 -20.41 -43.96 -8.20
N ALA A 54 -19.84 -44.84 -7.37
CA ALA A 54 -19.27 -44.45 -6.08
C ALA A 54 -18.11 -43.45 -6.24
N GLU A 55 -17.23 -43.65 -7.23
CA GLU A 55 -16.12 -42.75 -7.52
C GLU A 55 -16.60 -41.38 -8.01
N ILE A 56 -17.62 -41.36 -8.88
CA ILE A 56 -18.26 -40.12 -9.34
C ILE A 56 -18.91 -39.38 -8.17
N GLU A 57 -19.62 -40.09 -7.29
CA GLU A 57 -20.25 -39.49 -6.11
C GLU A 57 -19.20 -38.94 -5.14
N HIS A 58 -18.10 -39.66 -4.95
CA HIS A 58 -16.99 -39.23 -4.10
C HIS A 58 -16.33 -37.97 -4.64
N THR A 59 -15.91 -37.97 -5.90
CA THR A 59 -15.28 -36.79 -6.55
C THR A 59 -16.24 -35.59 -6.60
N ALA A 60 -17.54 -35.82 -6.85
CA ALA A 60 -18.54 -34.76 -6.81
C ALA A 60 -18.69 -34.16 -5.39
N ALA A 61 -18.60 -34.99 -4.35
CA ALA A 61 -18.63 -34.52 -2.96
C ALA A 61 -17.39 -33.69 -2.61
N GLU A 62 -16.20 -34.11 -3.05
CA GLU A 62 -14.95 -33.37 -2.85
C GLU A 62 -14.98 -32.01 -3.56
N VAL A 63 -15.36 -31.98 -4.83
CA VAL A 63 -15.50 -30.72 -5.60
C VAL A 63 -16.50 -29.79 -4.93
N LYS A 64 -17.62 -30.31 -4.44
CA LYS A 64 -18.60 -29.50 -3.69
C LYS A 64 -17.99 -28.93 -2.41
N ALA A 65 -17.22 -29.71 -1.66
CA ALA A 65 -16.54 -29.23 -0.47
C ALA A 65 -15.53 -28.12 -0.82
N GLU A 66 -14.70 -28.30 -1.85
CA GLU A 66 -13.77 -27.27 -2.30
C GLU A 66 -14.48 -25.99 -2.76
N ILE A 67 -15.59 -26.09 -3.49
CA ILE A 67 -16.42 -24.94 -3.88
C ILE A 67 -16.92 -24.18 -2.65
N THR A 68 -17.36 -24.88 -1.61
CA THR A 68 -17.80 -24.21 -0.37
C THR A 68 -16.65 -23.50 0.34
N VAL A 69 -15.46 -24.11 0.39
CA VAL A 69 -14.26 -23.50 0.98
C VAL A 69 -13.85 -22.25 0.18
N ILE A 70 -13.82 -22.33 -1.15
CA ILE A 70 -13.52 -21.18 -2.01
C ILE A 70 -14.57 -20.08 -1.79
N GLY A 71 -15.86 -20.44 -1.74
CA GLY A 71 -16.94 -19.48 -1.49
C GLY A 71 -16.74 -18.70 -0.19
N THR A 72 -16.47 -19.40 0.92
CA THR A 72 -16.22 -18.74 2.22
C THR A 72 -14.99 -17.83 2.20
N ARG A 73 -13.89 -18.26 1.55
CA ARG A 73 -12.68 -17.45 1.40
C ARG A 73 -12.94 -16.21 0.55
N THR A 74 -13.69 -16.32 -0.54
CA THR A 74 -14.06 -15.19 -1.39
C THR A 74 -14.88 -14.17 -0.60
N THR A 75 -15.90 -14.61 0.14
CA THR A 75 -16.69 -13.70 1.00
C THR A 75 -15.83 -12.99 2.05
N ALA A 76 -14.89 -13.70 2.69
CA ALA A 76 -13.98 -13.08 3.66
C ALA A 76 -13.08 -12.01 3.01
N ILE A 77 -12.57 -12.27 1.81
CA ILE A 77 -11.74 -11.32 1.06
C ILE A 77 -12.56 -10.09 0.66
N GLU A 78 -13.80 -10.27 0.20
CA GLU A 78 -14.71 -9.18 -0.17
C GLU A 78 -15.02 -8.28 1.03
N GLN A 79 -15.32 -8.87 2.19
CA GLN A 79 -15.55 -8.13 3.43
C GLN A 79 -14.29 -7.34 3.86
N HIS A 80 -13.13 -7.96 3.78
CA HIS A 80 -11.87 -7.29 4.10
C HIS A 80 -11.56 -6.14 3.13
N MET A 81 -11.83 -6.33 1.83
CA MET A 81 -11.68 -5.29 0.82
C MET A 81 -12.63 -4.11 1.08
N ALA A 82 -13.89 -4.38 1.41
CA ALA A 82 -14.85 -3.34 1.77
C ALA A 82 -14.36 -2.50 2.96
N HIS A 83 -13.84 -3.16 4.00
CA HIS A 83 -13.25 -2.47 5.16
C HIS A 83 -12.05 -1.60 4.78
N ILE A 84 -11.12 -2.11 3.96
CA ILE A 84 -9.97 -1.34 3.48
C ILE A 84 -10.42 -0.11 2.70
N VAL A 85 -11.40 -0.25 1.80
CA VAL A 85 -11.92 0.87 1.00
C VAL A 85 -12.53 1.94 1.90
N THR A 86 -13.35 1.55 2.89
CA THR A 86 -13.92 2.50 3.85
C THR A 86 -12.83 3.24 4.64
N ALA A 87 -11.83 2.52 5.17
CA ALA A 87 -10.72 3.12 5.90
C ALA A 87 -9.89 4.07 5.03
N HIS A 88 -9.60 3.67 3.79
CA HIS A 88 -8.86 4.48 2.82
C HIS A 88 -9.61 5.78 2.50
N ASN A 89 -10.92 5.71 2.24
CA ASN A 89 -11.73 6.89 1.94
C ASN A 89 -11.81 7.86 3.13
N GLY A 90 -11.88 7.33 4.36
CA GLY A 90 -11.79 8.12 5.58
C GLY A 90 -10.44 8.85 5.69
N SER A 91 -9.33 8.14 5.48
CA SER A 91 -7.98 8.71 5.51
C SER A 91 -7.76 9.77 4.42
N ALA A 92 -8.24 9.52 3.19
CA ALA A 92 -8.15 10.48 2.09
C ALA A 92 -8.93 11.78 2.40
N THR A 93 -10.11 11.66 3.01
CA THR A 93 -10.92 12.81 3.44
C THR A 93 -10.20 13.63 4.50
N LEU A 94 -9.64 12.98 5.52
CA LEU A 94 -8.86 13.65 6.57
C LEU A 94 -7.62 14.34 6.01
N THR A 95 -6.89 13.67 5.12
CA THR A 95 -5.71 14.23 4.46
C THR A 95 -6.05 15.50 3.68
N ASN A 96 -7.17 15.49 2.96
CA ASN A 96 -7.64 16.66 2.25
C ASN A 96 -8.02 17.78 3.20
N ALA A 97 -8.74 17.49 4.29
CA ALA A 97 -9.07 18.50 5.31
C ALA A 97 -7.81 19.16 5.91
N LEU A 98 -6.80 18.35 6.26
CA LEU A 98 -5.54 18.86 6.79
C LEU A 98 -4.79 19.74 5.80
N LYS A 99 -4.79 19.38 4.51
CA LYS A 99 -4.17 20.23 3.46
C LYS A 99 -4.84 21.61 3.37
N HIS A 100 -6.17 21.65 3.48
CA HIS A 100 -6.90 22.92 3.48
C HIS A 100 -6.52 23.76 4.70
N TRP A 101 -6.50 23.17 5.89
CA TRP A 101 -6.07 23.88 7.11
C TRP A 101 -4.64 24.41 7.03
N ILE A 102 -3.70 23.63 6.49
CA ILE A 102 -2.33 24.10 6.28
C ILE A 102 -2.33 25.31 5.36
N THR A 103 -3.08 25.26 4.26
CA THR A 103 -3.17 26.37 3.30
C THR A 103 -3.76 27.62 3.96
N ASP A 104 -4.84 27.47 4.72
CA ASP A 104 -5.50 28.58 5.42
C ASP A 104 -4.55 29.22 6.46
N LEU A 105 -3.82 28.40 7.23
CA LEU A 105 -2.83 28.88 8.19
C LEU A 105 -1.66 29.59 7.51
N GLU A 106 -1.20 29.11 6.36
CA GLU A 106 -0.16 29.77 5.57
C GLU A 106 -0.61 31.14 5.07
N ILE A 107 -1.87 31.26 4.63
CA ILE A 107 -2.47 32.53 4.21
C ILE A 107 -2.57 33.50 5.39
N GLU A 108 -3.10 33.06 6.52
CA GLU A 108 -3.23 33.89 7.73
C GLU A 108 -1.87 34.35 8.25
N LEU A 109 -0.90 33.44 8.31
CA LEU A 109 0.47 33.76 8.69
C LEU A 109 1.10 34.78 7.74
N GLY A 110 0.85 34.63 6.43
CA GLY A 110 1.25 35.59 5.40
C GLY A 110 0.67 36.98 5.65
N ASP A 111 -0.63 37.08 5.97
CA ASP A 111 -1.29 38.36 6.29
C ASP A 111 -0.71 38.98 7.56
N ILE A 112 -0.54 38.20 8.63
CA ILE A 112 0.05 38.68 9.88
C ILE A 112 1.46 39.22 9.65
N PHE A 113 2.31 38.50 8.90
CA PHE A 113 3.65 38.98 8.58
C PHE A 113 3.65 40.22 7.70
N ASN A 114 2.69 40.32 6.77
CA ASN A 114 2.56 41.50 5.94
C ASN A 114 2.15 42.72 6.78
N ARG A 115 1.14 42.59 7.65
CA ARG A 115 0.72 43.65 8.58
C ARG A 115 1.82 44.04 9.56
N ALA A 116 2.57 43.07 10.08
CA ALA A 116 3.72 43.33 10.95
C ALA A 116 4.86 44.08 10.22
N ARG A 117 4.93 44.02 8.89
CA ARG A 117 5.93 44.72 8.07
C ARG A 117 5.44 46.03 7.46
N HIS A 118 4.14 46.29 7.41
CA HIS A 118 3.58 47.50 6.82
C HIS A 118 4.13 48.79 7.43
N ASN A 119 4.44 48.76 8.73
CA ASN A 119 4.99 49.92 9.44
C ASN A 119 6.52 49.97 9.44
N ASN A 120 7.19 49.04 8.75
CA ASN A 120 8.65 48.97 8.71
C ASN A 120 9.19 49.71 7.48
N LEU A 121 9.79 50.87 7.70
CA LEU A 121 10.48 51.62 6.65
C LEU A 121 11.93 51.15 6.49
N ARG A 122 12.36 50.90 5.25
CA ARG A 122 13.75 50.56 4.91
C ARG A 122 14.42 51.76 4.25
N ILE A 123 15.34 52.38 4.96
CA ILE A 123 16.07 53.56 4.50
C ILE A 123 17.48 53.15 4.08
N ARG A 124 17.89 53.54 2.87
CA ARG A 124 19.21 53.24 2.29
C ARG A 124 20.04 54.51 2.19
N GLY A 125 21.36 54.37 2.15
CA GLY A 125 22.30 55.49 1.98
C GLY A 125 22.69 56.22 3.27
N LEU A 126 22.33 55.68 4.44
CA LEU A 126 22.84 56.19 5.71
C LEU A 126 24.32 55.80 5.88
N PRO A 127 25.22 56.75 6.22
CA PRO A 127 26.62 56.46 6.47
C PRO A 127 26.78 55.37 7.54
N GLU A 128 27.73 54.45 7.34
CA GLU A 128 28.02 53.39 8.32
C GLU A 128 28.65 53.93 9.61
N THR A 129 29.19 55.14 9.59
CA THR A 129 29.79 55.82 10.75
C THR A 129 28.79 56.18 11.84
N VAL A 130 27.49 56.25 11.51
CA VAL A 130 26.44 56.55 12.48
C VAL A 130 26.22 55.35 13.40
N GLY A 131 26.41 55.54 14.71
CA GLY A 131 26.15 54.49 15.69
C GLY A 131 24.66 54.17 15.84
N ASP A 132 24.32 52.98 16.34
CA ASP A 132 22.92 52.57 16.55
C ASP A 132 22.18 53.50 17.53
N ALA A 133 22.89 54.04 18.52
CA ALA A 133 22.32 55.00 19.49
C ALA A 133 21.91 56.34 18.87
N GLU A 134 22.53 56.74 17.75
CA GLU A 134 22.26 58.01 17.07
C GLU A 134 21.27 57.85 15.91
N LEU A 135 20.96 56.61 15.53
CA LEU A 135 20.20 56.28 14.33
C LEU A 135 18.78 56.85 14.39
N GLU A 136 18.09 56.70 15.52
CA GLU A 136 16.73 57.21 15.71
C GLU A 136 16.66 58.73 15.52
N ALA A 137 17.56 59.47 16.18
CA ALA A 137 17.60 60.93 16.10
C ALA A 137 17.85 61.42 14.67
N ILE A 138 18.77 60.77 13.95
CA ILE A 138 19.06 61.09 12.54
C ILE A 138 17.88 60.75 11.65
N LEU A 139 17.22 59.61 11.86
CA LEU A 139 16.04 59.20 11.10
C LEU A 139 14.89 60.20 11.26
N VAL A 140 14.56 60.60 12.50
CA VAL A 140 13.52 61.60 12.77
C VAL A 140 13.87 62.93 12.10
N LYS A 141 15.13 63.37 12.17
CA LYS A 141 15.59 64.59 11.50
C LYS A 141 15.41 64.51 9.98
N CYS A 142 15.82 63.41 9.35
CA CYS A 142 15.66 63.21 7.91
C CYS A 142 14.19 63.16 7.49
N LEU A 143 13.34 62.45 8.25
CA LEU A 143 11.91 62.35 7.96
C LEU A 143 11.20 63.70 8.08
N ARG A 144 11.51 64.50 9.11
CA ARG A 144 10.97 65.86 9.28
C ARG A 144 11.37 66.79 8.14
N GLN A 145 12.59 66.66 7.64
CA GLN A 145 13.06 67.44 6.49
C GLN A 145 12.32 67.06 5.20
N GLY A 146 11.98 65.79 5.01
CA GLY A 146 11.26 65.31 3.83
C GLY A 146 9.74 65.51 3.88
N LEU A 147 9.16 65.56 5.09
CA LEU A 147 7.72 65.63 5.33
C LEU A 147 7.41 66.72 6.37
N PRO A 148 7.60 68.02 6.02
CA PRO A 148 7.48 69.12 6.97
C PRO A 148 6.05 69.37 7.48
N ASP A 149 5.04 68.90 6.74
CA ASP A 149 3.63 69.14 7.07
C ASP A 149 3.10 68.25 8.21
N ILE A 150 3.88 67.26 8.67
CA ILE A 150 3.47 66.32 9.72
C ILE A 150 3.83 66.90 11.10
N PRO A 151 2.85 67.11 12.00
CA PRO A 151 3.08 67.63 13.35
C PRO A 151 4.09 66.84 14.18
N ASP A 152 4.89 67.55 14.99
CA ASP A 152 6.00 66.98 15.76
C ASP A 152 5.59 65.83 16.70
N HIS A 153 4.39 65.89 17.28
CA HIS A 153 3.88 64.90 18.23
C HIS A 153 3.42 63.58 17.59
N LEU A 154 3.29 63.53 16.26
CA LEU A 154 2.90 62.32 15.53
C LEU A 154 4.11 61.46 15.13
N TRP A 155 5.33 61.99 15.25
CA TRP A 155 6.54 61.24 14.97
C TRP A 155 6.87 60.32 16.14
N HIS A 156 6.67 59.02 15.94
CA HIS A 156 7.07 57.99 16.89
C HIS A 156 7.83 56.88 16.17
N VAL A 157 9.05 56.62 16.61
CA VAL A 157 9.88 55.51 16.11
C VAL A 157 9.97 54.50 17.24
N ASP A 158 9.34 53.35 17.07
CA ASP A 158 9.36 52.28 18.08
C ASP A 158 10.73 51.60 18.15
N ARG A 159 11.31 51.30 16.99
CA ARG A 159 12.63 50.66 16.88
C ARG A 159 13.39 51.09 15.64
N ALA A 160 14.62 51.55 15.83
CA ALA A 160 15.59 51.77 14.75
C ALA A 160 16.76 50.79 14.90
N HIS A 161 17.13 50.12 13.82
CA HIS A 161 18.32 49.28 13.78
C HIS A 161 18.83 49.15 12.36
N ARG A 162 20.12 48.87 12.21
CA ARG A 162 20.68 48.50 10.91
C ARG A 162 20.19 47.11 10.53
N ALA A 163 19.76 46.95 9.28
CA ALA A 163 19.42 45.63 8.77
C ALA A 163 20.68 44.75 8.88
N LEU A 164 20.52 43.55 9.45
CA LEU A 164 21.58 42.55 9.42
C LEU A 164 21.99 42.36 7.96
N ARG A 165 23.26 42.62 7.67
CA ARG A 165 23.83 42.31 6.36
C ARG A 165 23.55 40.84 6.13
N ALA A 166 22.80 40.50 5.09
CA ALA A 166 22.63 39.10 4.72
C ALA A 166 24.05 38.54 4.59
N LEU A 167 24.42 37.62 5.49
CA LEU A 167 25.56 36.77 5.23
C LEU A 167 25.26 36.19 3.85
N ALA A 168 26.11 36.47 2.87
CA ALA A 168 26.00 35.83 1.58
C ALA A 168 26.23 34.33 1.83
N THR A 169 25.17 33.62 2.20
CA THR A 169 25.16 32.16 2.24
C THR A 169 25.23 31.75 0.79
N ALA A 170 26.46 31.58 0.30
CA ALA A 170 26.73 30.79 -0.88
C ALA A 170 26.02 29.45 -0.69
N HIS A 171 24.90 29.26 -1.37
CA HIS A 171 24.20 27.98 -1.37
C HIS A 171 25.08 26.97 -2.13
N PRO A 172 25.65 25.95 -1.47
CA PRO A 172 26.53 24.98 -2.14
C PRO A 172 25.78 23.80 -2.78
N TRP A 173 24.44 23.82 -2.78
CA TRP A 173 23.63 22.66 -3.18
C TRP A 173 22.69 23.03 -4.33
N THR A 174 23.28 23.28 -5.49
CA THR A 174 22.62 23.05 -6.78
C THR A 174 23.59 22.26 -7.65
N SER A 175 23.48 20.95 -7.56
CA SER A 175 24.05 19.95 -8.47
C SER A 175 23.02 18.85 -8.63
#